data_AF-A0A4V1N376-F1
#
_entry.id   AF-A0A4V1N376-F1
#
_cell.length_a   1.000
_cell.length_b   1.000
_cell.length_c   1.000
_cell.angle_alpha   90.00
_cell.angle_beta   90.00
_cell.angle_gamma   90.00
#
_symmetry.space_group_name_H-M   'P 1'
#
loop_
_entity.id
_entity.type
_entity.pdbx_description
1 polymer ?
#
loop_
_entity_poly.entity_id
_entity_poly.type
_entity_poly.pdbx_seq_one_letter_code
_entity_poly.pdbx_strand_id
1 'polypeptide(L)' 'MTLALVGYGEAGSTFAVAGAWGGLARGWDLKADRRAAMVIDGLPASGSVQEVLANARLVLSLVTATSAYDVDFH' A
#
# COMPACT_ATOMS: atom_id res chain seq x y z
N MET A 1 3.47 -1.02 -15.56
CA MET A 1 3.78 -2.18 -14.71
C MET A 1 3.81 -1.65 -13.29
N THR A 2 2.92 -2.13 -12.42
CA THR A 2 2.61 -1.41 -11.17
C THR A 2 3.00 -2.25 -9.96
N LEU A 3 3.69 -1.62 -9.01
CA LEU A 3 3.93 -2.14 -7.67
C LEU A 3 2.69 -1.86 -6.80
N ALA A 4 2.13 -2.89 -6.18
CA ALA A 4 1.15 -2.74 -5.12
C ALA A 4 1.85 -2.57 -3.78
N LEU A 5 1.61 -1.46 -3.09
CA LEU A 5 2.05 -1.27 -1.70
C LEU A 5 0.85 -1.42 -0.76
N VAL A 6 0.88 -2.42 0.11
CA VAL A 6 -0.14 -2.66 1.14
C VAL A 6 0.45 -2.36 2.51
N GLY A 7 -0.11 -1.37 3.20
CA GLY A 7 0.40 -0.88 4.48
C GLY A 7 1.27 0.38 4.33
N TYR A 8 0.89 1.44 5.03
CA TYR A 8 1.55 2.76 5.00
C TYR A 8 1.82 3.28 6.41
N GLY A 9 2.37 2.39 7.23
CA GLY A 9 3.08 2.77 8.45
C GLY A 9 4.43 3.43 8.13
N GLU A 10 5.29 3.54 9.14
CA GLU A 10 6.61 4.18 9.02
C GLU A 10 7.44 3.57 7.88
N ALA A 11 7.62 2.25 7.85
CA ALA A 11 8.35 1.59 6.76
C ALA A 11 7.74 1.85 5.38
N GLY A 12 6.41 1.78 5.26
CA GLY A 12 5.70 1.96 3.99
C GLY A 12 5.92 3.35 3.39
N SER A 13 5.81 4.40 4.20
CA SER A 13 6.09 5.76 3.76
C SER A 13 7.57 5.97 3.45
N THR A 14 8.47 5.46 4.30
CA THR A 14 9.92 5.62 4.14
C THR A 14 10.40 5.03 2.82
N PHE A 15 10.00 3.80 2.47
CA PHE A 15 10.39 3.19 1.20
C PHE A 15 9.74 3.87 -0.01
N ALA A 16 8.46 4.22 0.07
CA ALA A 16 7.76 4.85 -1.06
C ALA A 16 8.36 6.22 -1.42
N VAL A 17 8.69 7.03 -0.40
CA VAL A 17 9.29 8.35 -0.57
C VAL A 17 10.74 8.21 -1.05
N ALA A 18 11.56 7.41 -0.38
CA ALA A 18 12.97 7.23 -0.75
C ALA A 18 13.13 6.62 -2.16
N GLY A 19 12.21 5.74 -2.55
CA GLY A 19 12.18 5.12 -3.87
C GLY A 19 11.52 5.95 -4.97
N ALA A 20 10.92 7.10 -4.64
CA ALA A 20 10.14 7.93 -5.56
C ALA A 20 9.09 7.14 -6.37
N TRP A 21 8.34 6.26 -5.70
CA TRP A 21 7.47 5.29 -6.36
C TRP A 21 6.15 5.86 -6.92
N GLY A 22 5.90 7.17 -6.86
CA GLY A 22 4.64 7.78 -7.29
C GLY A 22 4.24 7.47 -8.74
N GLY A 23 5.21 7.25 -9.64
CA GLY A 23 4.95 6.84 -11.03
C GLY A 23 4.92 5.33 -11.29
N LEU A 24 5.28 4.52 -10.29
CA LEU A 24 5.51 3.07 -10.43
C LEU A 24 4.63 2.22 -9.51
N ALA A 25 4.04 2.82 -8.48
CA ALA A 25 3.26 2.13 -7.46
C ALA A 25 1.87 2.72 -7.26
N ARG A 26 0.98 1.88 -6.73
CA ARG A 26 -0.31 2.28 -6.17
C ARG A 26 -0.44 1.68 -4.78
N GLY A 27 -0.85 2.50 -3.82
CA GLY A 27 -0.92 2.12 -2.43
C GLY A 27 -2.33 1.85 -1.94
N TRP A 28 -2.45 0.99 -0.92
CA TRP A 28 -3.63 0.89 -0.08
C TRP A 28 -3.25 0.63 1.38
N ASP A 29 -4.05 1.15 2.30
CA ASP A 29 -3.99 0.86 3.74
C ASP A 29 -5.42 0.73 4.27
N LEU A 30 -5.61 -0.04 5.34
CA LEU A 30 -6.91 -0.19 6.01
C LEU A 30 -7.43 1.16 6.51
N LYS A 31 -6.55 2.01 7.05
CA LYS A 31 -6.92 3.29 7.65
C LYS A 31 -6.98 4.40 6.60
N ALA A 32 -8.06 5.19 6.63
CA ALA A 32 -8.30 6.24 5.63
C ALA A 32 -7.29 7.39 5.70
N ASP A 33 -6.83 7.74 6.90
CA ASP A 33 -5.79 8.74 7.14
C ASP A 33 -4.45 8.32 6.50
N ARG A 34 -4.12 7.03 6.54
CA ARG A 34 -2.93 6.48 5.88
C ARG A 34 -3.01 6.53 4.37
N ARG A 35 -4.19 6.25 3.80
CA ARG A 35 -4.43 6.45 2.35
C ARG A 35 -4.33 7.93 1.95
N ALA A 36 -4.79 8.86 2.79
CA ALA A 36 -4.63 10.29 2.54
C ALA A 36 -3.14 10.72 2.58
N ALA A 37 -2.37 10.19 3.54
CA ALA A 37 -0.93 10.44 3.64
C ALA A 37 -0.18 9.99 2.37
N MET A 38 -0.51 8.83 1.80
CA MET A 38 0.06 8.39 0.51
C MET A 38 -0.10 9.45 -0.59
N VAL A 39 -1.30 10.02 -0.74
CA VAL A 39 -1.59 11.01 -1.77
C VAL A 39 -0.79 12.30 -1.55
N ILE A 40 -0.64 12.72 -0.29
CA ILE A 40 0.19 13.87 0.10
C ILE A 40 1.66 13.62 -0.27
N ASP A 41 2.15 12.40 -0.05
CA ASP A 41 3.52 11.98 -0.36
C ASP A 41 3.73 11.63 -1.85
N GLY A 42 2.73 11.88 -2.71
CA GLY A 42 2.81 11.66 -4.14
C GLY A 42 2.65 10.20 -4.59
N LEU A 43 2.22 9.31 -3.70
CA LEU A 43 1.86 7.93 -4.01
C LEU A 43 0.35 7.82 -4.28
N PRO A 44 -0.10 7.44 -5.49
CA PRO A 44 -1.50 7.23 -5.76
C PRO A 44 -2.10 6.16 -4.83
N ALA A 45 -3.13 6.52 -4.06
CA ALA A 45 -3.88 5.58 -3.23
C ALA A 45 -5.13 5.08 -3.97
N SER A 46 -5.54 3.83 -3.71
CA SER A 46 -6.86 3.32 -4.11
C SER A 46 -7.81 3.27 -2.91
N GLY A 47 -9.12 3.27 -3.18
CA GLY A 47 -10.15 3.06 -2.16
C GLY A 47 -10.26 1.61 -1.70
N SER A 48 -9.80 0.63 -2.50
CA SER A 48 -9.93 -0.80 -2.20
C SER A 48 -8.61 -1.55 -2.42
N VAL A 49 -8.37 -2.60 -1.62
CA VAL A 49 -7.17 -3.43 -1.78
C VAL A 49 -7.24 -4.24 -3.08
N GLN A 50 -8.44 -4.62 -3.50
CA GLN A 50 -8.70 -5.40 -4.71
C GLN A 50 -8.25 -4.64 -5.97
N GLU A 51 -8.54 -3.34 -6.07
CA GLU A 51 -8.10 -2.51 -7.19
C GLU A 51 -6.57 -2.42 -7.30
N VAL A 52 -5.88 -2.31 -6.17
CA VAL A 52 -4.41 -2.26 -6.12
C VAL A 52 -3.81 -3.59 -6.56
N LEU A 53 -4.37 -4.70 -6.10
CA LEU A 53 -3.88 -6.04 -6.42
C LEU A 53 -4.19 -6.47 -7.86
N ALA A 54 -5.36 -6.12 -8.41
CA ALA A 54 -5.79 -6.53 -9.74
C ALA A 54 -4.83 -6.12 -10.87
N ASN A 55 -4.08 -5.04 -10.67
CA ASN A 55 -3.16 -4.48 -11.67
C ASN A 55 -1.68 -4.65 -11.29
N ALA A 56 -1.39 -5.31 -10.18
CA ALA A 56 -0.05 -5.41 -9.64
C ALA A 56 0.75 -6.54 -10.31
N ARG A 57 2.02 -6.27 -10.60
CA ARG A 57 2.98 -7.32 -11.01
C ARG A 57 3.93 -7.72 -9.89
N LEU A 58 4.00 -6.90 -8.84
CA LEU A 58 4.69 -7.16 -7.59
C LEU A 58 3.83 -6.57 -6.48
N VAL A 59 3.70 -7.31 -5.38
CA VAL A 59 3.00 -6.85 -4.17
C VAL A 59 4.02 -6.79 -3.04
N LEU A 60 4.12 -5.62 -2.40
CA LEU A 60 4.90 -5.40 -1.19
C LEU A 60 3.94 -5.12 -0.03
N SER A 61 3.89 -6.03 0.94
CA SER A 61 3.07 -5.88 2.14
C SER A 61 3.96 -5.48 3.32
N LEU A 62 3.73 -4.28 3.86
CA LEU A 62 4.45 -3.68 4.98
C LEU A 62 3.50 -3.39 6.13
N VAL A 63 2.86 -4.45 6.63
CA VAL A 63 1.96 -4.41 7.78
C VAL A 63 2.68 -4.95 9.01
N THR A 64 2.40 -4.39 10.19
CA THR A 64 2.89 -4.94 11.46
C THR A 64 2.18 -6.27 11.74
N ALA A 65 2.93 -7.26 12.23
CA ALA A 65 2.45 -8.64 12.42
C ALA A 65 1.14 -8.76 13.22
N THR A 66 0.88 -7.84 14.16
CA THR A 66 -0.34 -7.81 14.98
C THR A 66 -1.58 -7.25 14.28
N SER A 67 -1.44 -6.74 13.05
CA SER A 67 -2.55 -6.27 12.20
C SER A 67 -2.85 -7.21 11.02
N ALA A 68 -2.09 -8.29 10.87
CA ALA A 68 -2.34 -9.37 9.93
C ALA A 68 -3.14 -10.48 10.63
N TYR A 69 -4.40 -10.23 10.94
CA TYR A 69 -5.27 -11.30 11.46
C TYR A 69 -5.64 -12.27 10.32
N ASP A 70 -5.67 -13.56 10.68
CA ASP A 70 -5.92 -14.73 9.82
C ASP A 70 -7.00 -14.51 8.75
N VAL A 71 -6.65 -14.82 7.50
CA VAL A 71 -7.63 -15.14 6.46
C VAL A 71 -7.92 -16.63 6.54
N ASP A 72 -8.92 -17.00 7.34
CA ASP A 72 -9.48 -18.34 7.31
C ASP A 72 -10.26 -18.49 5.98
N PHE A 73 -9.68 -19.21 5.03
CA PHE A 73 -10.40 -19.60 3.81
C PHE A 73 -11.35 -20.75 4.18
N HIS A 74 -12.59 -20.41 4.53
CA HIS A 74 -13.72 -21.34 4.53
C HIS A 74 -14.72 -20.99 3.44
#